data_AF-A0A158AP47-F1
#
_entry.id   AF-A0A158AP47-F1
#
_cell.length_a   1.000
_cell.length_b   1.000
_cell.length_c   1.000
_cell.angle_alpha   90.00
_cell.angle_beta   90.00
_cell.angle_gamma   90.00
#
_symmetry.space_group_name_H-M   'P 1'
#
loop_
_entity.id
_entity.type
_entity.pdbx_description
1 polymer ?
#
loop_
_entity_poly.entity_id
_entity_poly.type
_entity_poly.pdbx_seq_one_letter_code
_entity_poly.pdbx_strand_id
1 'polypeptide(L)'
;MPLFFTRHPALAGLDRASRRDVRRIAWYFAQRHWSVHAPAFVWIVFVLLHTRYQIVPERRDYLLITLVIFVLAVINIRFHIARYLKPARAIFDTLGSAAARTITGR
;
A
#
# COMPACT_ATOMS: atom_id res chain seq x y z
N MET A 1 9.06 3.83 -1.97
CA MET A 1 9.21 2.47 -1.41
C MET A 1 9.93 1.53 -2.41
N PRO A 2 11.27 1.38 -2.36
CA PRO A 2 12.01 0.63 -3.38
C PRO A 2 12.28 -0.86 -3.04
N LEU A 3 12.26 -1.29 -1.78
CA LEU A 3 13.02 -2.50 -1.40
C LEU A 3 12.22 -3.82 -1.32
N PHE A 4 10.90 -3.80 -1.09
CA PHE A 4 10.19 -5.02 -0.65
C PHE A 4 9.62 -5.93 -1.75
N PHE A 5 9.51 -5.46 -3.00
CA PHE A 5 8.99 -6.28 -4.12
C PHE A 5 10.09 -6.78 -5.07
N THR A 6 11.36 -6.69 -4.68
CA THR A 6 12.50 -6.95 -5.59
C THR A 6 12.52 -8.38 -6.13
N ARG A 7 11.95 -9.34 -5.40
CA ARG A 7 11.83 -10.76 -5.81
C ARG A 7 10.44 -11.14 -6.34
N HIS A 8 9.53 -10.19 -6.54
CA HIS A 8 8.19 -10.52 -7.02
C HIS A 8 8.27 -10.99 -8.49
N PRO A 9 7.67 -12.15 -8.85
CA PRO A 9 7.79 -12.72 -10.20
C PRO A 9 7.30 -11.77 -11.29
N ALA A 10 6.26 -10.99 -11.00
CA ALA A 10 5.74 -9.95 -11.91
C ALA A 10 6.72 -8.80 -12.23
N LEU A 11 7.87 -8.73 -11.55
CA LEU A 11 8.93 -7.74 -11.79
C LEU A 11 10.23 -8.37 -12.31
N ALA A 12 10.25 -9.69 -12.50
CA ALA A 12 11.42 -10.40 -13.04
C ALA A 12 11.67 -10.01 -14.51
N GLY A 13 12.94 -9.95 -14.90
CA GLY A 13 13.35 -9.58 -16.27
C GLY A 13 13.21 -8.09 -16.62
N LEU A 14 12.64 -7.26 -15.74
CA LEU A 14 12.53 -5.82 -15.96
C LEU A 14 13.77 -5.05 -15.52
N ASP A 15 14.10 -4.00 -16.26
CA ASP A 15 15.06 -2.97 -15.85
C ASP A 15 14.47 -2.09 -14.74
N ARG A 16 15.29 -1.20 -14.17
CA ARG A 16 14.89 -0.40 -13.00
C ARG A 16 13.78 0.59 -13.32
N ALA A 17 13.73 1.15 -14.53
CA ALA A 17 12.69 2.10 -14.92
C ALA A 17 11.34 1.38 -15.09
N SER A 18 11.31 0.27 -15.81
CA SER A 18 10.08 -0.52 -16.01
C SER A 18 9.52 -1.06 -14.70
N ARG A 19 10.38 -1.50 -13.76
CA ARG A 19 9.92 -1.92 -12.41
C ARG A 19 9.22 -0.79 -11.66
N ARG A 20 9.66 0.46 -11.84
CA ARG A 20 9.04 1.63 -11.21
C ARG A 20 7.66 1.89 -11.81
N ASP A 21 7.53 1.76 -13.13
CA ASP A 21 6.28 1.99 -13.85
C ASP A 21 5.22 0.94 -13.51
N VAL A 22 5.58 -0.35 -13.50
CA VAL A 22 4.68 -1.43 -13.06
C VAL A 22 4.21 -1.20 -11.62
N ARG A 23 5.11 -0.79 -10.72
CA ARG A 23 4.74 -0.48 -9.32
C ARG A 23 3.81 0.73 -9.21
N ARG A 24 3.97 1.75 -10.07
CA ARG A 24 3.08 2.92 -10.11
C ARG A 24 1.68 2.53 -10.56
N ILE A 25 1.57 1.72 -11.62
CA ILE A 25 0.28 1.21 -12.10
C ILE A 25 -0.38 0.36 -11.00
N ALA A 26 0.36 -0.55 -10.37
CA ALA A 26 -0.15 -1.37 -9.27
C ALA A 26 -0.62 -0.52 -8.07
N TRP A 27 0.13 0.51 -7.71
CA TRP A 27 -0.25 1.45 -6.65
C TRP A 27 -1.51 2.24 -6.99
N TYR A 28 -1.63 2.73 -8.22
CA TYR A 28 -2.81 3.45 -8.69
C TYR A 28 -4.09 2.62 -8.51
N PHE A 29 -4.05 1.33 -8.89
CA PHE A 29 -5.19 0.43 -8.65
C PHE A 29 -5.39 0.14 -7.16
N ALA A 30 -4.32 -0.11 -6.41
CA ALA A 30 -4.40 -0.37 -4.97
C ALA A 30 -5.08 0.77 -4.20
N GLN A 31 -4.80 2.04 -4.55
CA GLN A 31 -5.40 3.21 -3.93
C GLN A 31 -6.91 3.33 -4.16
N ARG A 32 -7.42 2.75 -5.25
CA ARG A 32 -8.84 2.87 -5.61
C ARG A 32 -9.75 2.00 -4.75
N HIS A 33 -9.17 1.09 -3.96
CA HIS A 33 -9.92 0.24 -3.03
C HIS A 33 -9.94 0.85 -1.63
N TRP A 34 -11.14 1.17 -1.14
CA TRP A 34 -11.35 1.70 0.21
C TRP A 34 -10.63 0.91 1.32
N SER A 35 -10.58 -0.42 1.21
CA SER A 35 -9.97 -1.28 2.22
C SER A 35 -8.48 -1.03 2.44
N VAL A 36 -7.77 -0.39 1.50
CA VAL A 36 -6.38 0.05 1.72
C VAL A 36 -6.29 1.05 2.89
N HIS A 37 -7.36 1.81 3.14
CA HIS A 37 -7.49 2.82 4.17
C HIS A 37 -8.11 2.29 5.48
N ALA A 38 -8.57 1.04 5.53
CA ALA A 38 -9.22 0.49 6.72
C ALA A 38 -8.38 0.63 8.00
N PRO A 39 -7.05 0.41 8.00
CA PRO A 39 -6.23 0.62 9.19
C PRO A 39 -6.20 2.08 9.66
N ALA A 40 -6.25 3.05 8.74
CA ALA A 40 -6.34 4.46 9.09
C ALA A 40 -7.69 4.79 9.74
N PHE A 41 -8.79 4.21 9.22
CA PHE A 41 -10.11 4.34 9.83
C PHE A 41 -10.12 3.75 11.25
N VAL A 42 -9.57 2.55 11.46
CA VAL A 42 -9.44 1.92 12.77
C VAL A 42 -8.64 2.80 13.74
N TRP A 43 -7.53 3.39 13.27
CA TRP A 43 -6.74 4.31 14.08
C TRP A 43 -7.54 5.55 14.50
N ILE A 44 -8.28 6.18 13.58
CA ILE A 44 -9.12 7.34 13.90
C ILE A 44 -10.16 6.97 14.97
N VAL A 45 -10.87 5.86 14.80
CA VAL A 45 -11.86 5.37 15.78
C VAL A 45 -11.19 5.14 17.15
N PHE A 46 -10.02 4.51 17.18
CA PHE A 46 -9.26 4.31 18.41
C PHE A 46 -8.91 5.64 19.10
N VAL A 47 -8.42 6.63 18.35
CA VAL A 47 -8.10 7.96 18.88
C VAL A 47 -9.33 8.66 19.43
N LEU A 48 -10.46 8.61 18.72
CA LEU A 48 -11.73 9.20 19.17
C LEU A 48 -12.24 8.55 20.46
N LEU A 49 -12.17 7.22 20.56
CA LEU A 49 -12.55 6.50 21.78
C LEU A 49 -11.59 6.82 22.95
N HIS A 50 -10.29 6.86 22.68
CA HIS A 50 -9.29 7.15 23.69
C HIS A 50 -9.40 8.59 24.22
N THR A 51 -9.59 9.57 23.34
CA THR A 51 -9.77 10.97 23.75
C THR A 51 -11.02 11.16 24.61
N ARG A 52 -12.14 10.51 24.26
CA ARG A 52 -13.42 10.64 24.99
C ARG A 52 -13.47 9.85 26.31
N TYR A 53 -12.93 8.63 26.32
CA TYR A 53 -13.15 7.67 27.42
C TYR A 53 -11.88 7.21 28.12
N GLN A 54 -10.70 7.64 27.67
CA GLN A 54 -9.40 7.24 28.25
C GLN A 54 -9.24 5.71 28.34
N ILE A 55 -9.66 4.99 27.29
CA ILE A 55 -9.66 3.51 27.24
C ILE A 55 -8.31 2.84 27.49
N VAL A 56 -7.21 3.61 27.49
CA VAL A 56 -5.86 3.13 27.75
C VAL A 56 -5.18 4.10 28.70
N PRO A 57 -5.02 3.79 29.99
CA PRO A 57 -4.49 4.74 30.97
C PRO A 57 -2.98 4.97 30.81
N GLU A 58 -2.25 3.97 30.32
CA GLU A 58 -0.80 4.02 30.18
C GLU A 58 -0.35 4.50 28.78
N ARG A 59 0.58 5.46 28.75
CA ARG A 59 1.18 5.94 27.49
C ARG A 59 1.86 4.82 26.71
N ARG A 60 2.45 3.84 27.39
CA ARG A 60 3.13 2.70 26.77
C ARG A 60 2.16 1.85 25.96
N ASP A 61 0.99 1.56 26.51
CA ASP A 61 -0.02 0.74 25.84
C ASP A 61 -0.63 1.47 24.65
N TYR A 62 -0.85 2.79 24.77
CA TYR A 62 -1.30 3.62 23.64
C TYR A 62 -0.31 3.55 22.47
N LEU A 63 0.99 3.67 22.78
CA LEU A 63 2.06 3.57 21.77
C LEU A 63 2.10 2.18 21.16
N LEU A 64 1.95 1.13 21.96
CA LEU A 64 1.97 -0.26 21.49
C LEU A 64 0.78 -0.54 20.56
N ILE A 65 -0.43 -0.13 20.93
CA ILE A 65 -1.62 -0.27 20.08
C ILE A 65 -1.45 0.50 18.77
N THR A 66 -0.98 1.75 18.85
CA THR A 66 -0.71 2.57 17.67
C THR A 66 0.32 1.90 16.76
N LEU A 67 1.39 1.33 17.33
CA LEU A 67 2.40 0.61 16.58
C LEU A 67 1.84 -0.64 15.90
N VAL A 68 0.99 -1.41 16.58
CA VAL A 68 0.32 -2.58 15.99
C VAL A 68 -0.56 -2.15 14.81
N ILE A 69 -1.38 -1.10 14.97
CA ILE A 69 -2.21 -0.58 13.87
C ILE A 69 -1.35 -0.11 12.70
N PHE A 70 -0.21 0.54 12.97
CA PHE A 70 0.73 0.96 11.94
C PHE A 70 1.34 -0.22 11.18
N VAL A 71 1.78 -1.27 11.89
CA VAL A 71 2.30 -2.49 11.26
C VAL A 71 1.23 -3.14 10.38
N LEU A 72 -0.01 -3.24 10.87
CA LEU A 72 -1.14 -3.74 10.09
C LEU A 72 -1.41 -2.86 8.86
N ALA A 73 -1.30 -1.53 8.97
CA ALA A 73 -1.42 -0.62 7.85
C ALA A 73 -0.37 -0.90 6.76
N VAL A 74 0.89 -1.07 7.16
CA VAL A 74 1.98 -1.40 6.24
C VAL A 74 1.74 -2.75 5.56
N ILE A 75 1.32 -3.77 6.31
CA ILE A 75 1.02 -5.10 5.75
C ILE A 75 -0.16 -5.01 4.77
N ASN A 76 -1.24 -4.33 5.14
CA ASN A 76 -2.44 -4.16 4.31
C ASN A 76 -2.10 -3.47 2.98
N ILE A 77 -1.36 -2.36 3.02
CA ILE A 77 -0.89 -1.64 1.83
C ILE A 77 -0.03 -2.55 0.95
N ARG A 78 0.88 -3.32 1.55
CA ARG A 78 1.75 -4.25 0.80
C ARG A 78 0.94 -5.35 0.12
N PHE A 79 -0.03 -5.94 0.82
CA PHE A 79 -0.90 -6.97 0.27
C PHE A 79 -1.70 -6.44 -0.91
N HIS A 80 -2.30 -5.25 -0.77
CA HIS A 80 -3.00 -4.59 -1.86
C HIS A 80 -2.09 -4.37 -3.06
N ILE A 81 -0.92 -3.74 -2.89
CA ILE A 81 0.02 -3.53 -4.00
C ILE A 81 0.42 -4.87 -4.65
N ALA A 82 0.75 -5.89 -3.86
CA ALA A 82 1.16 -7.20 -4.36
C ALA A 82 0.09 -7.85 -5.24
N ARG A 83 -1.18 -7.78 -4.80
CA ARG A 83 -2.34 -8.29 -5.56
C ARG A 83 -2.43 -7.64 -6.95
N TYR A 84 -2.10 -6.34 -7.07
CA TYR A 84 -2.16 -5.63 -8.35
C TYR A 84 -0.86 -5.68 -9.17
N LEU A 85 0.23 -6.27 -8.68
CA LEU A 85 1.48 -6.35 -9.45
C LEU A 85 1.35 -7.21 -10.72
N LYS A 86 0.65 -8.35 -10.65
CA LYS A 86 0.43 -9.23 -11.81
C LYS A 86 -0.40 -8.56 -12.91
N PRO A 87 -1.58 -7.97 -12.63
CA PRO A 87 -2.34 -7.26 -13.66
C PRO A 87 -1.61 -6.00 -14.15
N ALA A 88 -0.91 -5.27 -13.27
CA ALA A 88 -0.11 -4.11 -13.69
C ALA A 88 1.02 -4.49 -14.66
N ARG A 89 1.66 -5.64 -14.45
CA ARG A 89 2.66 -6.20 -15.37
C ARG A 89 2.04 -6.51 -16.74
N ALA A 90 0.89 -7.18 -16.77
CA ALA A 90 0.21 -7.47 -18.03
C ALA A 90 -0.13 -6.20 -18.83
N ILE A 91 -0.60 -5.15 -18.14
CA ILE A 91 -0.88 -3.84 -18.76
C ILE A 91 0.42 -3.19 -19.28
N PHE A 92 1.51 -3.27 -18.52
CA PHE A 92 2.80 -2.75 -18.97
C PHE A 92 3.34 -3.52 -20.18
N ASP A 93 3.16 -4.84 -20.23
CA ASP A 93 3.63 -5.67 -21.34
C ASP A 93 2.85 -5.38 -22.64
N THR A 94 1.59 -4.92 -22.55
CA THR A 94 0.79 -4.54 -23.74
C THR A 94 1.00 -3.10 -24.19
N LEU A 95 1.16 -2.15 -23.26
CA LEU A 95 1.18 -0.72 -23.55
C LEU A 95 2.55 -0.05 -23.34
N GLY A 96 3.53 -0.79 -22.82
CA GLY A 96 4.87 -0.31 -22.53
C GLY A 96 4.91 0.82 -21.49
N SER A 97 5.94 1.67 -21.58
CA SER A 97 6.12 2.83 -20.67
C SER A 97 5.06 3.92 -20.85
N ALA A 98 4.32 3.93 -21.96
CA ALA A 98 3.17 4.82 -22.14
C ALA A 98 2.03 4.47 -21.17
N ALA A 99 1.88 3.20 -20.79
CA ALA A 99 0.83 2.73 -19.89
C ALA A 99 0.81 3.48 -18.57
N ALA A 100 1.99 3.66 -17.94
CA ALA A 100 2.10 4.35 -16.66
C ALA A 100 1.66 5.81 -16.77
N ARG A 101 2.06 6.51 -17.85
CA ARG A 101 1.66 7.89 -18.09
C ARG A 101 0.18 8.04 -18.36
N THR A 102 -0.38 7.19 -19.22
CA THR A 102 -1.81 7.24 -19.57
C THR A 102 -2.72 6.88 -18.40
N ILE A 103 -2.34 5.89 -17.58
CA ILE A 103 -3.18 5.39 -16.48
C ILE A 103 -3.04 6.26 -15.23
N THR A 104 -1.82 6.70 -14.90
CA THR A 104 -1.57 7.48 -13.69
C THR A 104 -1.61 8.99 -13.92
N GLY A 105 -1.71 9.45 -15.18
CA GLY A 105 -1.72 10.85 -15.56
C GLY A 105 -0.38 11.57 -15.33
N ARG A 106 0.71 10.83 -15.10
CA ARG A 106 2.05 11.36 -14.75
C ARG A 106 3.17 10.60 -15.45
#